data_AF-X0WS45-F1
#
_entry.id   AF-X0WS45-F1
#
_cell.length_a   1.000
_cell.length_b   1.000
_cell.length_c   1.000
_cell.angle_alpha   90.00
_cell.angle_beta   90.00
_cell.angle_gamma   90.00
#
_symmetry.space_group_name_H-M   'P 1'
#
loop_
_entity.id
_entity.type
_entity.pdbx_description
1 polymer ?
#
loop_
_entity_poly.entity_id
_entity_poly.type
_entity_poly.pdbx_seq_one_letter_code
_entity_poly.pdbx_strand_id
1 'polypeptide(L)' 'EIDTTDGLKLLFPNHWVHIRPSNTEPIIRVIAEASSKQQADEIAAKYLAMVTA' A
#
# COMPACT_ATOMS: atom_id res chain seq x y z
N GLU A 1 12.42 1.96 -4.48
CA GLU A 1 12.81 2.86 -3.37
C GLU A 1 11.89 2.60 -2.18
N ILE A 2 12.39 2.79 -0.97
CA ILE A 2 11.63 2.63 0.28
C ILE A 2 11.59 3.98 0.98
N ASP A 3 10.39 4.47 1.30
CA ASP A 3 10.16 5.68 2.07
C ASP A 3 9.36 5.33 3.35
N THR A 4 9.87 5.75 4.50
CA THR A 4 9.29 5.48 5.82
C THR A 4 8.83 6.73 6.57
N THR A 5 8.69 7.86 5.87
CA THR A 5 8.35 9.16 6.48
C THR A 5 6.91 9.20 6.99
N ASP A 6 5.99 8.52 6.30
CA ASP A 6 4.56 8.44 6.64
C ASP A 6 4.08 6.99 6.51
N GLY A 7 4.47 6.11 7.43
CA GLY A 7 4.21 4.67 7.30
C GLY A 7 5.27 4.00 6.44
N LEU A 8 4.87 3.16 5.49
CA LEU A 8 5.77 2.45 4.57
C LEU A 8 5.28 2.61 3.14
N LYS A 9 6.06 3.32 2.32
CA LYS A 9 5.82 3.46 0.90
C LYS A 9 6.92 2.73 0.13
N LEU A 10 6.52 1.79 -0.72
CA LEU A 10 7.40 1.02 -1.59
C LEU A 10 7.17 1.47 -3.03
N LEU A 11 8.20 2.02 -3.66
CA LEU A 11 8.19 2.44 -5.05
C LEU A 11 8.92 1.42 -5.92
N PHE A 12 8.24 0.92 -6.93
CA PHE A 12 8.75 0.04 -7.97
C PHE A 12 8.72 0.78 -9.32
N PRO A 13 9.40 0.29 -10.37
CA PRO A 13 9.42 0.98 -11.67
C PRO A 13 8.03 1.25 -12.29
N ASN A 14 7.06 0.37 -12.05
CA ASN A 14 5.75 0.39 -12.72
C ASN A 14 4.55 0.50 -11.76
N HIS A 15 4.78 0.52 -10.45
CA HIS A 15 3.73 0.56 -9.44
C HIS A 15 4.28 1.03 -8.09
N TRP A 16 3.39 1.38 -7.18
CA TRP A 16 3.77 1.62 -5.78
C TRP A 16 2.69 1.12 -4.84
N VAL A 17 3.08 0.89 -3.59
CA VAL A 17 2.16 0.62 -2.48
C VAL A 17 2.51 1.52 -1.30
N HIS A 18 1.49 2.01 -0.60
CA HIS A 18 1.62 2.83 0.60
C HIS A 18 0.76 2.25 1.71
N ILE A 19 1.42 1.86 2.80
CA ILE A 19 0.82 1.31 4.00
C ILE A 19 1.00 2.32 5.12
N ARG A 20 -0.08 2.83 5.70
CA ARG A 20 0.00 3.83 6.77
C ARG A 20 -1.14 3.73 7.77
N PRO A 21 -0.92 4.09 9.05
CA PRO A 21 -2.02 4.31 9.98
C PRO A 21 -2.86 5.52 9.53
N SER A 22 -4.15 5.48 9.84
CA SER A 22 -5.00 6.66 9.72
C SER A 22 -4.79 7.59 10.91
N ASN A 23 -4.65 8.88 10.64
CA ASN A 23 -4.52 9.90 11.69
C ASN A 23 -5.87 10.25 12.33
N THR A 24 -6.99 9.91 11.70
CA THR A 24 -8.35 10.33 12.12
C THR A 24 -9.25 9.19 12.54
N GLU A 25 -8.87 7.95 12.24
CA GLU A 25 -9.69 6.75 12.44
C GLU A 25 -8.80 5.59 12.91
N PRO A 26 -9.30 4.63 13.70
CA PRO A 26 -8.50 3.50 14.18
C PRO A 26 -8.36 2.41 13.10
N ILE A 27 -7.80 2.76 11.93
CA ILE A 27 -7.63 1.85 10.78
C ILE A 27 -6.23 1.98 10.18
N ILE A 28 -5.78 0.92 9.50
CA ILE A 28 -4.63 0.95 8.59
C ILE A 28 -5.13 1.09 7.16
N ARG A 29 -4.48 1.95 6.37
CA ARG A 29 -4.75 2.11 4.94
C ARG A 29 -3.67 1.41 4.13
N VAL A 30 -4.11 0.68 3.10
CA VAL A 30 -3.25 0.10 2.06
C VAL A 30 -3.71 0.70 0.74
N ILE A 31 -2.83 1.46 0.09
CA ILE A 31 -3.11 2.16 -1.16
C ILE A 31 -2.13 1.64 -2.19
N ALA A 32 -2.61 1.23 -3.37
CA ALA A 32 -1.77 0.77 -4.46
C ALA A 32 -2.14 1.49 -5.76
N GLU A 33 -1.12 1.75 -6.56
CA GLU A 33 -1.28 2.29 -7.92
C GLU A 33 -0.43 1.45 -8.88
N ALA A 34 -1.01 1.12 -10.02
CA ALA A 34 -0.38 0.30 -11.05
C ALA A 34 -0.98 0.64 -12.43
N SER A 35 -0.43 0.03 -13.48
CA SER A 35 -0.84 0.26 -14.86
C SER A 35 -2.28 -0.16 -15.20
N SER A 36 -2.92 -0.97 -14.37
CA SER A 36 -4.32 -1.36 -14.51
C SER A 36 -4.99 -1.48 -13.15
N LYS A 37 -6.32 -1.33 -13.13
CA LYS A 37 -7.12 -1.52 -11.92
C LYS A 37 -6.90 -2.91 -11.32
N GLN A 38 -6.89 -3.95 -12.16
CA GLN A 38 -6.68 -5.32 -11.72
C GLN A 38 -5.34 -5.50 -10.99
N GLN A 39 -4.24 -4.96 -11.55
CA GLN A 39 -2.94 -5.02 -10.89
C GLN A 39 -2.93 -4.25 -9.56
N ALA A 40 -3.56 -3.08 -9.51
CA ALA A 40 -3.66 -2.31 -8.28
C ALA A 40 -4.44 -3.06 -7.20
N ASP A 41 -5.57 -3.70 -7.57
CA ASP A 41 -6.38 -4.52 -6.67
C ASP A 41 -5.58 -5.73 -6.13
N GLU A 42 -4.84 -6.43 -7.00
CA GLU A 42 -4.00 -7.58 -6.62
C GLU A 42 -2.87 -7.18 -5.66
N ILE A 43 -2.20 -6.05 -5.94
CA ILE A 43 -1.15 -5.49 -5.07
C ILE A 43 -1.76 -5.11 -3.72
N ALA A 44 -2.86 -4.36 -3.70
CA ALA A 44 -3.51 -3.96 -2.46
C ALA A 44 -3.94 -5.17 -1.62
N ALA A 45 -4.55 -6.18 -2.23
CA ALA A 45 -4.97 -7.41 -1.56
C ALA A 45 -3.79 -8.19 -0.96
N LYS A 46 -2.68 -8.30 -1.71
CA LYS A 46 -1.45 -8.96 -1.24
C LYS A 46 -0.92 -8.30 0.03
N TYR A 47 -0.78 -6.97 0.04
CA TYR A 47 -0.22 -6.25 1.18
C TYR A 47 -1.22 -6.13 2.33
N LEU A 48 -2.52 -6.07 2.04
CA LEU A 48 -3.57 -6.16 3.06
C LEU A 48 -3.46 -7.49 3.83
N ALA A 49 -3.37 -8.62 3.12
CA ALA A 49 -3.21 -9.93 3.75
C ALA A 49 -1.94 -10.02 4.62
N MET A 50 -0.84 -9.40 4.18
CA MET A 50 0.43 -9.39 4.92
C MET A 50 0.35 -8.61 6.24
N VAL A 51 -0.44 -7.53 6.31
CA VAL A 51 -0.58 -6.72 7.54
C VAL A 51 -1.67 -7.24 8.49
N THR A 52 -2.55 -8.11 8.01
CA THR A 52 -3.60 -8.76 8.81
C THR A 52 -3.24 -10.17 9.27
N ALA A 53 -2.10 -10.72 8.83
CA ALA A 53 -1.57 -12.01 9.27
C ALA A 53 -0.91 -11.92 10.65
#